data_AF-A0A2D9A7P7-F1
#
_entry.id   AF-A0A2D9A7P7-F1
#
_cell.length_a   1.000
_cell.length_b   1.000
_cell.length_c   1.000
_cell.angle_alpha   90.00
_cell.angle_beta   90.00
_cell.angle_gamma   90.00
#
_symmetry.space_group_name_H-M   'P 1'
#
loop_
_entity.id
_entity.type
_entity.pdbx_description
1 polymer ?
#
loop_
_entity_poly.entity_id
_entity_poly.type
_entity_poly.pdbx_seq_one_letter_code
_entity_poly.pdbx_strand_id
1 'polypeptide(L)'
;MRAHWHPYSLYRLTLKAGAALALVVLAACDAPPTTFAELAEDRLPQIAGTITVPGLSAEVEVIRDSWGVPHIYAGSLDDLFLAQGFVQAQDRLWQ
;
A
#
# COMPACT_ATOMS: atom_id res chain seq x y z
N MET A 1 -43.03 36.41 -26.17
CA MET A 1 -41.64 35.91 -26.37
C MET A 1 -41.45 34.71 -25.44
N ARG A 2 -41.48 33.48 -25.97
CA ARG A 2 -41.41 32.24 -25.17
C ARG A 2 -39.97 31.74 -25.13
N ALA A 3 -39.36 31.76 -23.94
CA ALA A 3 -38.04 31.20 -23.69
C ALA A 3 -38.10 29.67 -23.82
N HIS A 4 -37.46 29.12 -24.84
CA HIS A 4 -37.33 27.68 -25.06
C HIS A 4 -36.13 27.17 -24.26
N TRP A 5 -36.34 26.92 -22.97
CA TRP A 5 -35.37 26.27 -22.11
C TRP A 5 -35.02 24.88 -22.70
N HIS A 6 -33.74 24.63 -22.96
CA HIS A 6 -33.22 23.35 -23.48
C HIS A 6 -32.84 22.43 -22.28
N PRO A 7 -33.67 21.45 -21.88
CA PRO A 7 -33.39 20.53 -20.77
C PRO A 7 -32.19 19.59 -21.03
N TYR A 8 -31.58 19.65 -22.22
CA TYR A 8 -30.54 18.72 -22.68
C TYR A 8 -29.10 19.12 -22.28
N SER A 9 -28.86 20.34 -21.77
CA SER A 9 -27.49 20.80 -21.44
C SER A 9 -26.95 20.19 -20.14
N LEU A 10 -27.82 19.98 -19.15
CA LEU A 10 -27.46 19.41 -17.85
C LEU A 10 -27.11 17.92 -17.95
N TYR A 11 -27.86 17.16 -18.76
CA TYR A 11 -27.61 15.74 -19.01
C TYR A 11 -26.27 15.48 -19.73
N ARG A 12 -25.89 16.35 -20.67
CA ARG A 12 -24.59 16.26 -21.37
C ARG A 12 -23.41 16.57 -20.45
N LEU A 13 -23.59 17.42 -19.45
CA LEU A 13 -22.55 17.76 -18.48
C LEU A 13 -22.33 16.61 -17.48
N THR A 14 -23.40 16.00 -16.99
CA THR A 14 -23.31 14.85 -16.07
C THR A 14 -22.74 13.61 -16.75
N LEU A 15 -23.10 13.34 -18.01
CA LEU A 15 -22.49 12.27 -18.82
C LEU A 15 -20.99 12.45 -19.02
N LYS A 16 -20.55 13.67 -19.36
CA LYS A 16 -19.12 13.97 -19.53
C LYS A 16 -18.36 13.85 -18.21
N ALA A 17 -18.95 14.30 -17.10
CA ALA A 17 -18.35 14.17 -15.78
C ALA A 17 -18.23 12.70 -15.35
N GLY A 18 -19.26 11.88 -15.60
CA GLY A 18 -19.23 10.44 -15.34
C GLY A 18 -18.20 9.71 -16.20
N ALA A 19 -18.11 10.05 -17.49
CA ALA A 19 -17.10 9.49 -18.38
C ALA A 19 -15.66 9.89 -17.98
N ALA A 20 -15.44 11.14 -17.58
CA ALA A 20 -14.15 11.62 -17.09
C ALA A 20 -13.74 10.93 -15.78
N LEU A 21 -14.68 10.74 -14.84
CA LEU A 21 -14.43 10.00 -13.60
C LEU A 21 -14.07 8.53 -13.89
N ALA A 22 -14.81 7.86 -14.80
CA ALA A 22 -14.49 6.49 -15.21
C ALA A 22 -13.11 6.39 -15.87
N LEU A 23 -12.71 7.38 -16.68
CA LEU A 23 -11.40 7.41 -17.32
C LEU A 23 -10.27 7.59 -16.29
N VAL A 24 -10.48 8.43 -15.27
CA VAL A 24 -9.53 8.62 -14.16
C VAL A 24 -9.39 7.35 -13.34
N VAL A 25 -10.50 6.66 -13.04
CA VAL A 25 -10.48 5.37 -12.31
C VAL A 25 -9.76 4.29 -13.11
N LEU A 26 -9.97 4.20 -14.42
CA LEU A 26 -9.29 3.25 -15.30
C LEU A 26 -7.79 3.55 -15.43
N ALA A 27 -7.41 4.83 -15.52
CA ALA A 27 -6.01 5.24 -15.58
C ALA A 27 -5.25 5.03 -14.26
N ALA A 28 -5.97 4.93 -13.14
CA ALA A 28 -5.40 4.69 -11.81
C ALA A 28 -5.22 3.20 -11.49
N CYS A 29 -5.56 2.29 -12.41
CA CYS A 29 -5.29 0.87 -12.22
C CYS A 29 -3.80 0.62 -12.49
N ASP A 30 -3.02 0.35 -11.44
CA ASP A 30 -1.67 -0.17 -11.61
C ASP A 30 -1.73 -1.44 -12.47
N ALA A 31 -0.94 -1.47 -13.53
CA ALA A 31 -0.90 -2.61 -14.42
C ALA A 31 -0.34 -3.82 -13.64
N PRO A 32 -0.92 -5.01 -13.77
CA PRO A 32 -0.38 -6.19 -13.11
C PRO A 32 1.04 -6.48 -13.63
N PRO A 33 1.92 -7.03 -12.78
CA PRO A 33 3.27 -7.40 -13.20
C PRO A 33 3.21 -8.37 -14.38
N THR A 34 3.99 -8.07 -15.41
CA THR A 34 3.96 -8.81 -16.69
C THR A 34 5.12 -9.78 -16.83
N THR A 35 6.15 -9.60 -16.00
CA THR A 35 7.35 -10.41 -15.98
C THR A 35 7.48 -11.19 -14.68
N PHE A 36 8.27 -12.28 -14.72
CA PHE A 36 8.59 -13.05 -13.53
C PHE A 36 9.41 -12.25 -12.51
N ALA A 37 10.22 -11.29 -12.95
CA ALA A 37 11.03 -10.46 -12.05
C ALA A 37 10.15 -9.53 -11.21
N GLU A 38 9.23 -8.80 -11.86
CA GLU A 38 8.25 -7.95 -11.18
C GLU A 38 7.38 -8.77 -10.21
N LEU A 39 6.89 -9.93 -10.67
CA LEU A 39 6.13 -10.85 -9.82
C LEU A 39 6.92 -11.33 -8.60
N ALA A 40 8.24 -11.52 -8.71
CA ALA A 40 9.06 -11.95 -7.59
C ALA A 40 9.29 -10.81 -6.60
N GLU A 41 9.54 -9.60 -7.09
CA GLU A 41 9.72 -8.39 -6.27
C GLU A 41 8.47 -8.06 -5.46
N ASP A 42 7.29 -8.13 -6.08
CA ASP A 42 5.98 -7.90 -5.42
C ASP A 42 5.69 -8.87 -4.27
N ARG A 43 6.39 -10.01 -4.21
CA ARG A 43 6.21 -11.03 -3.17
C ARG A 43 7.25 -10.95 -2.07
N LEU A 44 8.23 -10.06 -2.20
CA LEU A 44 9.18 -9.82 -1.13
C LEU A 44 8.46 -9.16 0.07
N PRO A 45 8.89 -9.47 1.31
CA PRO A 45 8.34 -8.84 2.49
C PRO A 45 8.66 -7.33 2.47
N GLN A 46 7.71 -6.53 2.96
CA GLN A 46 7.94 -5.10 3.16
C GLN A 46 8.93 -4.89 4.33
N ILE A 47 10.11 -4.35 4.03
CA ILE A 47 11.18 -4.10 5.02
C ILE A 47 11.38 -2.62 5.36
N ALA A 48 10.62 -1.72 4.73
CA ALA A 48 10.68 -0.27 4.91
C ALA A 48 9.28 0.33 5.09
N GLY A 49 9.23 1.50 5.71
CA GLY A 49 7.97 2.17 6.06
C GLY A 49 7.36 1.60 7.34
N THR A 50 6.05 1.77 7.48
CA THR A 50 5.31 1.42 8.71
C THR A 50 4.36 0.25 8.44
N ILE A 51 4.37 -0.73 9.34
CA ILE A 51 3.47 -1.89 9.32
C ILE A 51 2.80 -1.99 10.69
N THR A 52 1.48 -2.12 10.71
CA THR A 52 0.74 -2.38 11.93
C THR A 52 0.81 -3.87 12.27
N VAL A 53 1.43 -4.19 13.40
CA VAL A 53 1.55 -5.57 13.87
C VAL A 53 0.64 -5.77 15.10
N PRO A 54 -0.37 -6.65 15.02
CA PRO A 54 -1.21 -6.97 16.16
C PRO A 54 -0.38 -7.53 17.33
N GLY A 55 -0.66 -7.06 18.54
CA GLY A 55 0.01 -7.52 19.77
C GLY A 55 1.15 -6.63 20.26
N LEU A 56 1.61 -5.67 19.44
CA LEU A 56 2.49 -4.61 19.95
C LEU A 56 1.73 -3.67 20.88
N SER A 57 2.32 -3.38 22.03
CA SER A 57 1.80 -2.45 23.04
C SER A 57 2.26 -1.01 22.79
N ALA A 58 3.40 -0.85 22.12
CA ALA A 58 4.00 0.43 21.76
C ALA A 58 4.72 0.34 20.39
N GLU A 59 5.19 1.48 19.89
CA GLU A 59 5.98 1.55 18.66
C GLU A 59 7.32 0.82 18.81
N VAL A 60 7.72 0.11 17.75
CA VAL A 60 9.01 -0.57 17.64
C VAL A 60 9.70 -0.09 16.36
N GLU A 61 10.94 0.35 16.48
CA GLU A 61 11.76 0.79 15.35
C GLU A 61 12.70 -0.34 14.92
N VAL A 62 12.74 -0.64 13.62
CA VAL A 62 13.64 -1.64 13.03
C VAL A 62 14.51 -0.96 11.98
N ILE A 63 15.82 -0.88 12.25
CA ILE A 63 16.81 -0.31 11.32
C ILE A 63 17.66 -1.44 10.76
N ARG A 64 17.69 -1.58 9.44
CA ARG A 64 18.58 -2.51 8.73
C ARG A 64 19.83 -1.77 8.26
N ASP A 65 20.99 -2.34 8.54
CA ASP A 65 22.27 -1.79 8.06
C ASP A 65 22.51 -2.11 6.57
N SER A 66 23.68 -1.72 6.05
CA SER A 66 24.06 -1.98 4.65
C SER A 66 24.20 -3.47 4.30
N TRP A 67 24.32 -4.35 5.30
CA TRP A 67 24.40 -5.80 5.15
C TRP A 67 23.05 -6.48 5.40
N GLY A 68 21.99 -5.70 5.70
CA GLY A 68 20.65 -6.20 5.99
C GLY A 68 20.47 -6.69 7.42
N VAL A 69 21.42 -6.45 8.33
CA VAL A 69 21.31 -6.89 9.73
C VAL A 69 20.31 -5.99 10.47
N PRO A 70 19.23 -6.54 11.07
CA PRO A 70 18.22 -5.76 11.75
C PRO A 70 18.65 -5.38 13.17
N HIS A 71 18.53 -4.10 13.50
CA HIS A 71 18.65 -3.54 14.85
C HIS A 71 17.26 -3.12 15.32
N ILE A 72 16.77 -3.73 16.41
CA ILE A 72 15.40 -3.57 16.90
C ILE A 72 15.41 -2.76 18.20
N TYR A 73 14.65 -1.66 18.22
CA TYR A 73 14.49 -0.78 19.37
C TYR A 73 13.03 -0.79 19.83
N ALA A 74 12.81 -1.18 21.08
CA ALA A 74 11.48 -1.28 21.68
C ALA A 74 11.48 -0.76 23.11
N GLY A 75 10.34 -0.25 23.57
CA GLY A 75 10.16 0.25 24.94
C GLY A 75 9.94 -0.84 26.00
N SER A 76 9.69 -2.08 25.58
CA SER A 76 9.44 -3.22 26.46
C SER A 76 10.11 -4.50 25.91
N LEU A 77 10.39 -5.46 26.79
CA LEU A 77 10.92 -6.76 26.39
C LEU A 77 9.91 -7.57 25.58
N ASP A 78 8.63 -7.48 25.93
CA ASP A 78 7.57 -8.23 25.24
C ASP A 78 7.44 -7.77 23.78
N ASP A 79 7.43 -6.45 23.54
CA ASP A 79 7.40 -5.89 22.19
C ASP A 79 8.69 -6.21 21.42
N LEU A 80 9.84 -6.22 22.09
CA LEU A 80 11.13 -6.57 21.49
C LEU A 80 11.13 -8.01 20.96
N PHE A 81 10.69 -8.98 21.77
CA PHE A 81 10.65 -10.38 21.36
C PHE A 81 9.62 -10.65 20.27
N LEU A 82 8.46 -9.99 20.33
CA LEU A 82 7.45 -10.06 19.28
C LEU A 82 8.02 -9.56 17.95
N ALA A 83 8.63 -8.36 17.97
CA ALA A 83 9.24 -7.76 16.79
C ALA A 83 10.42 -8.59 16.26
N GLN A 84 11.25 -9.16 17.14
CA GLN A 84 12.33 -10.07 16.75
C GLN A 84 11.80 -11.28 15.97
N GLY A 85 10.75 -11.93 16.46
CA GLY A 85 10.11 -13.06 15.77
C GLY A 85 9.53 -12.65 14.41
N PHE A 86 8.88 -11.48 14.35
CA PHE A 86 8.34 -10.91 13.12
C PHE A 86 9.44 -10.66 12.08
N VAL A 87 10.52 -9.98 12.46
CA VAL A 87 11.67 -9.70 11.57
C VAL A 87 12.35 -10.98 11.11
N GLN A 88 12.52 -11.96 12.01
CA GLN A 88 13.08 -13.27 11.64
C GLN A 88 12.21 -13.97 10.60
N ALA A 89 10.88 -13.91 10.75
CA ALA A 89 9.95 -14.46 9.77
C ALA A 89 10.03 -13.71 8.42
N GLN A 90 10.23 -12.38 8.40
CA GLN A 90 10.44 -11.65 7.15
C GLN A 90 11.66 -12.19 6.40
N ASP A 91 12.78 -12.36 7.08
CA ASP A 91 14.03 -12.68 6.42
C ASP A 91 14.16 -14.19 6.12
N ARG A 92 13.64 -15.06 7.00
CA ARG A 92 13.98 -16.49 7.08
C ARG A 92 12.78 -17.44 7.19
N LEU A 93 11.58 -17.05 6.77
CA LEU A 93 10.34 -17.83 6.97
C LEU A 93 10.43 -19.32 6.60
N TRP A 94 11.18 -19.63 5.54
CA TRP A 94 11.25 -20.97 4.97
C TRP A 94 12.44 -21.81 5.45
N GLN A 95 13.33 -21.24 6.27
CA GLN A 95 14.50 -21.95 6.82
C GLN A 95 14.08 -22.90 7.95
#